data_AF-A0A7X7EDC2-F1
#
_entry.id   AF-A0A7X7EDC2-F1
#
_cell.length_a   1.000
_cell.length_b   1.000
_cell.length_c   1.000
_cell.angle_alpha   90.00
_cell.angle_beta   90.00
_cell.angle_gamma   90.00
#
_symmetry.space_group_name_H-M   'P 1'
#
loop_
_entity.id
_entity.type
_entity.pdbx_description
1 polymer ?
#
loop_
_entity_poly.entity_id
_entity_poly.type
_entity_poly.pdbx_seq_one_letter_code
_entity_poly.pdbx_strand_id
1 'polypeptide(L)'
;LIASLFLANILTLIIAVGIIPFLIKILTVPVRMLIPIITVICVVGGYSTSNSMYGVIIMFLSGVFGYILDRNGYGVAPMLLAFVLAPLLESNMRKAFIISNGKLDIFFDKPISAFLLLVLLVIVLTPVVKFILKKAGVLKK
;
A
#
# COMPACT_ATOMS: atom_id res chain seq x y z
N LEU A 1 10.22 -11.53 26.99
CA LEU A 1 9.86 -10.73 25.80
C LEU A 1 10.98 -10.66 24.76
N ILE A 2 12.20 -10.22 25.11
CA ILE A 2 13.34 -10.20 24.15
C ILE A 2 13.73 -11.62 23.69
N ALA A 3 13.86 -12.58 24.61
CA ALA A 3 14.19 -13.97 24.26
C ALA A 3 13.11 -14.62 23.36
N SER A 4 11.82 -14.34 23.61
CA SER A 4 10.72 -14.84 22.80
C SER A 4 10.64 -14.19 21.42
N LEU A 5 10.99 -12.90 21.29
CA LEU A 5 11.10 -12.22 19.98
C LEU A 5 12.26 -12.79 19.15
N PHE A 6 13.40 -13.05 19.80
CA PHE A 6 14.54 -13.70 19.14
C PHE A 6 14.18 -15.10 18.66
N LEU A 7 13.55 -15.91 19.52
CA LEU A 7 13.13 -17.27 19.17
C LEU A 7 12.06 -17.27 18.07
N ALA A 8 11.11 -16.33 18.11
CA ALA A 8 10.09 -16.15 17.07
C ALA A 8 10.72 -15.79 15.72
N ASN A 9 11.68 -14.85 15.68
CA ASN A 9 12.31 -14.43 14.42
C ASN A 9 13.13 -15.57 13.78
N ILE A 10 13.83 -16.37 14.60
CA ILE A 10 14.55 -17.57 14.14
C ILE A 10 13.58 -18.60 13.56
N LEU A 11 12.47 -18.87 14.24
CA LEU A 11 11.44 -19.78 13.74
C LEU A 11 10.79 -19.26 12.45
N THR A 12 10.46 -17.97 12.38
CA THR A 12 9.92 -17.33 11.17
C THR A 12 10.90 -17.43 10.00
N LEU A 13 12.20 -17.26 10.24
CA LEU A 13 13.23 -17.43 9.22
C LEU A 13 13.25 -18.86 8.67
N ILE A 14 13.26 -19.86 9.55
CA ILE A 14 13.27 -21.29 9.16
C ILE A 14 12.02 -21.63 8.34
N ILE A 15 10.85 -21.20 8.80
CA ILE A 15 9.57 -21.41 8.11
C ILE A 15 9.56 -20.70 6.76
N ALA A 16 10.01 -19.45 6.69
CA ALA A 16 10.07 -18.69 5.45
C ALA A 16 10.98 -19.38 4.43
N VAL A 17 12.21 -19.76 4.82
CA VAL A 17 13.16 -20.46 3.94
C VAL A 17 12.59 -21.80 3.45
N GLY A 18 11.90 -22.55 4.31
CA GLY A 18 11.23 -23.80 3.92
C GLY A 18 10.07 -23.61 2.93
N ILE A 19 9.33 -22.50 3.03
CA ILE A 19 8.14 -22.23 2.21
C ILE A 19 8.48 -21.56 0.86
N ILE A 20 9.56 -20.78 0.79
CA ILE A 20 10.04 -20.13 -0.45
C ILE A 20 10.03 -21.09 -1.67
N PRO A 21 10.62 -22.31 -1.61
CA PRO A 21 10.63 -23.20 -2.78
C PRO A 21 9.22 -23.66 -3.21
N PHE A 22 8.27 -23.74 -2.27
CA PHE A 22 6.87 -24.05 -2.59
C PHE A 22 6.18 -22.87 -3.26
N LEU A 23 6.42 -21.64 -2.78
CA LEU A 23 5.88 -20.42 -3.36
C LEU A 23 6.38 -20.20 -4.79
N ILE A 24 7.66 -20.45 -5.06
CA ILE A 24 8.27 -20.29 -6.39
C ILE A 24 7.60 -21.23 -7.41
N LYS A 25 7.22 -22.46 -7.02
CA LYS A 25 6.49 -23.39 -7.92
C LYS A 25 5.13 -22.83 -8.36
N ILE A 26 4.44 -22.08 -7.50
CA ILE A 26 3.18 -21.42 -7.85
C ILE A 26 3.43 -20.28 -8.85
N LEU A 27 4.52 -19.53 -8.69
CA LEU A 27 4.93 -18.45 -9.59
C LEU A 27 5.37 -18.95 -10.98
N THR A 28 5.84 -20.20 -11.11
CA THR A 28 6.24 -20.79 -12.40
C THR A 28 5.07 -21.25 -13.29
N VAL A 29 3.83 -21.21 -12.79
CA VAL A 29 2.64 -21.54 -13.59
C VAL A 29 2.48 -20.51 -14.71
N PRO A 30 2.20 -20.92 -15.96
CA PRO A 30 2.08 -19.98 -17.08
C PRO A 30 1.02 -18.91 -16.81
N VAL A 31 1.43 -17.65 -16.97
CA VAL A 31 0.62 -16.45 -16.69
C VAL A 31 -0.73 -16.48 -17.42
N ARG A 32 -0.80 -17.12 -18.58
CA ARG A 32 -2.03 -17.32 -19.36
C ARG A 32 -3.13 -18.07 -18.58
N MET A 33 -2.77 -19.04 -17.74
CA MET A 33 -3.73 -19.74 -16.87
C MET A 33 -3.91 -19.05 -15.51
N LEU A 34 -2.88 -18.34 -15.04
CA LEU A 34 -2.92 -17.66 -13.74
C LEU A 34 -3.95 -16.53 -13.71
N ILE A 35 -4.01 -15.71 -14.77
CA ILE A 35 -4.91 -14.56 -14.88
C ILE A 35 -6.40 -14.92 -14.69
N PRO A 36 -6.97 -15.90 -15.43
CA PRO A 36 -8.39 -16.25 -15.27
C PRO A 36 -8.69 -16.83 -13.88
N ILE A 37 -7.78 -17.62 -13.31
CA ILE A 37 -7.95 -18.19 -11.97
C ILE A 37 -8.01 -17.08 -10.91
N ILE A 38 -7.04 -16.15 -10.93
CA ILE A 38 -7.01 -15.01 -10.01
C ILE A 38 -8.27 -14.15 -10.17
N THR A 39 -8.70 -13.91 -11.40
CA THR A 39 -9.89 -13.09 -11.68
C THR A 39 -11.15 -13.71 -11.07
N VAL A 40 -11.36 -15.02 -11.23
CA VAL A 40 -12.50 -15.74 -10.63
C VAL A 40 -12.45 -15.65 -9.10
N ILE A 41 -11.27 -15.88 -8.50
CA ILE A 41 -11.09 -15.80 -7.05
C ILE A 41 -11.38 -14.39 -6.53
N CYS A 42 -10.93 -13.35 -7.23
CA CYS A 42 -11.22 -11.95 -6.89
C CYS A 42 -12.72 -11.65 -6.96
N VAL A 43 -13.40 -12.07 -8.02
CA VAL A 43 -14.86 -11.87 -8.17
C VAL A 43 -15.63 -12.54 -7.04
N VAL A 44 -15.30 -13.79 -6.70
CA VAL A 44 -15.92 -14.53 -5.60
C VAL A 44 -15.62 -13.86 -4.26
N GLY A 45 -14.37 -13.40 -4.04
CA GLY A 45 -13.98 -12.68 -2.83
C GLY A 45 -14.71 -11.35 -2.66
N GLY A 46 -14.79 -10.54 -3.72
CA GLY A 46 -15.50 -9.26 -3.71
C GLY A 46 -17.01 -9.43 -3.52
N TYR A 47 -17.59 -10.51 -4.05
CA TYR A 47 -18.99 -10.85 -3.83
C TYR A 47 -19.24 -11.30 -2.37
N SER A 48 -18.34 -12.11 -1.80
CA SER A 48 -18.47 -12.66 -0.44
C SER A 48 -18.47 -11.59 0.66
N THR A 49 -17.65 -10.54 0.53
CA THR A 49 -17.58 -9.47 1.56
C THR A 49 -18.85 -8.65 1.70
N SER A 50 -19.57 -8.41 0.59
CA SER A 50 -20.73 -7.50 0.58
C SER A 50 -22.06 -8.17 0.28
N ASN A 51 -22.08 -9.47 -0.08
CA ASN A 51 -23.25 -10.20 -0.62
C ASN A 51 -24.04 -9.41 -1.67
N SER A 52 -23.36 -8.53 -2.41
CA SER A 52 -23.96 -7.54 -3.30
C SER A 52 -23.07 -7.34 -4.51
N MET A 53 -23.71 -7.21 -5.69
CA MET A 53 -23.04 -6.87 -6.95
C MET A 53 -22.23 -5.57 -6.86
N TYR A 54 -22.56 -4.67 -5.92
CA TYR A 54 -21.86 -3.39 -5.77
C TYR A 54 -20.37 -3.57 -5.44
N GLY A 55 -20.03 -4.55 -4.59
CA GLY A 55 -18.63 -4.86 -4.26
C GLY A 55 -17.84 -5.35 -5.48
N VAL A 56 -18.48 -6.14 -6.35
CA VAL A 56 -17.88 -6.64 -7.59
C VAL A 56 -17.66 -5.51 -8.59
N ILE A 57 -18.60 -4.56 -8.69
CA ILE A 57 -18.47 -3.39 -9.56
C ILE A 57 -17.28 -2.52 -9.13
N ILE A 58 -17.15 -2.23 -7.82
CA ILE A 58 -16.00 -1.46 -7.29
C ILE A 58 -14.68 -2.21 -7.51
N MET A 59 -14.67 -3.53 -7.36
CA MET A 59 -13.50 -4.36 -7.63
C MET A 59 -13.05 -4.22 -9.09
N PHE A 60 -13.98 -4.30 -10.05
CA PHE A 60 -13.66 -4.13 -11.46
C PHE A 60 -13.18 -2.71 -11.79
N LEU A 61 -13.87 -1.67 -11.27
CA LEU A 61 -13.45 -0.28 -11.46
C LEU A 61 -12.05 -0.03 -10.92
N SER A 62 -11.76 -0.47 -9.70
CA SER A 62 -10.45 -0.28 -9.07
C SER A 62 -9.34 -1.11 -9.74
N GLY A 63 -9.66 -2.30 -10.24
CA GLY A 63 -8.73 -3.11 -11.06
C GLY A 63 -8.37 -2.43 -12.37
N VAL A 64 -9.34 -1.86 -13.08
CA VAL A 64 -9.09 -1.07 -14.31
C VAL A 64 -8.27 0.17 -14.00
N PHE A 65 -8.57 0.87 -12.91
CA PHE A 65 -7.80 2.03 -12.46
C PHE A 65 -6.35 1.64 -12.15
N GLY A 66 -6.14 0.54 -11.43
CA GLY A 66 -4.80 -0.01 -11.15
C GLY A 66 -4.03 -0.36 -12.42
N TYR A 67 -4.68 -0.94 -13.42
CA TYR A 67 -4.07 -1.25 -14.72
C TYR A 67 -3.63 0.02 -15.48
N ILE A 68 -4.43 1.09 -15.42
CA ILE A 68 -4.06 2.39 -16.01
C ILE A 68 -2.82 2.95 -15.31
N LEU A 69 -2.72 2.83 -13.98
CA LEU A 69 -1.56 3.30 -13.23
C LEU A 69 -0.32 2.47 -13.52
N ASP A 70 -0.43 1.15 -13.61
CA ASP A 70 0.67 0.27 -14.02
C ASP A 70 1.22 0.65 -15.40
N ARG A 71 0.31 0.91 -16.37
CA ARG A 71 0.68 1.37 -17.71
C ARG A 71 1.39 2.73 -17.74
N ASN A 72 1.18 3.58 -16.73
CA ASN A 72 1.86 4.87 -16.59
C ASN A 72 3.23 4.77 -15.89
N GLY A 73 3.70 3.54 -15.60
CA GLY A 73 5.00 3.30 -14.98
C GLY A 73 4.97 3.36 -13.45
N TYR A 74 3.78 3.34 -12.83
CA TYR A 74 3.66 3.16 -11.39
C TYR A 74 3.69 1.67 -11.08
N GLY A 75 4.79 1.18 -10.50
CA GLY A 75 4.90 -0.23 -10.16
C GLY A 75 3.77 -0.69 -9.23
N VAL A 76 3.25 -1.89 -9.45
CA VAL A 76 2.19 -2.49 -8.63
C VAL A 76 2.63 -2.63 -7.16
N ALA A 77 3.91 -2.92 -6.90
CA ALA A 77 4.45 -3.13 -5.56
C ALA A 77 4.29 -1.92 -4.61
N PRO A 78 4.75 -0.69 -4.95
CA PRO A 78 4.55 0.48 -4.10
C PRO A 78 3.07 0.87 -3.96
N MET A 79 2.22 0.59 -4.95
CA MET A 79 0.78 0.85 -4.86
C MET A 79 0.13 -0.04 -3.78
N LEU A 80 0.46 -1.33 -3.77
CA LEU A 80 0.00 -2.25 -2.73
C LEU A 80 0.53 -1.84 -1.34
N LEU A 81 1.80 -1.45 -1.25
CA LEU A 81 2.38 -0.97 0.00
C LEU A 81 1.62 0.26 0.53
N ALA A 82 1.34 1.24 -0.34
CA ALA A 82 0.59 2.44 0.01
C ALA A 82 -0.84 2.11 0.46
N PHE A 83 -1.51 1.17 -0.20
CA PHE A 83 -2.85 0.72 0.17
C PHE A 83 -2.89 0.10 1.57
N VAL A 84 -1.89 -0.72 1.93
CA VAL A 84 -1.77 -1.32 3.27
C VAL A 84 -1.37 -0.28 4.32
N LEU A 85 -0.50 0.68 3.98
CA LEU A 85 -0.06 1.72 4.90
C LEU A 85 -1.12 2.81 5.15
N ALA A 86 -2.00 3.09 4.19
CA ALA A 86 -3.05 4.10 4.31
C ALA A 86 -3.94 3.94 5.57
N PRO A 87 -4.54 2.77 5.88
CA PRO A 87 -5.36 2.60 7.08
C PRO A 87 -4.54 2.70 8.38
N LEU A 88 -3.27 2.28 8.36
CA LEU A 88 -2.36 2.48 9.48
C LEU A 88 -2.11 3.97 9.72
N LEU A 89 -1.87 4.74 8.66
CA LEU A 89 -1.72 6.20 8.74
C LEU A 89 -3.00 6.84 9.29
N GLU A 90 -4.16 6.53 8.74
CA GLU A 90 -5.45 7.08 9.16
C GLU A 90 -5.76 6.76 10.63
N SER A 91 -5.53 5.52 11.04
CA SER A 91 -5.72 5.10 12.43
C SER A 91 -4.82 5.87 13.39
N ASN A 92 -3.54 6.04 13.03
CA ASN A 92 -2.59 6.80 13.85
C ASN A 92 -2.91 8.30 13.86
N MET A 93 -3.31 8.89 12.74
CA MET A 93 -3.77 10.28 12.67
C MET A 93 -5.01 10.51 13.53
N ARG A 94 -6.01 9.62 13.43
CA ARG A 94 -7.23 9.69 14.24
C ARG A 94 -6.91 9.55 15.73
N LYS A 95 -6.03 8.62 16.11
CA LYS A 95 -5.54 8.49 17.50
C LYS A 95 -4.86 9.78 17.98
N ALA A 96 -4.01 10.37 17.15
CA ALA A 96 -3.36 11.64 17.48
C ALA A 96 -4.39 12.75 17.72
N PHE A 97 -5.42 12.88 16.86
CA PHE A 97 -6.49 13.86 17.05
C PHE A 97 -7.34 13.64 18.30
N ILE A 98 -7.62 12.39 18.66
CA ILE A 98 -8.35 12.04 19.89
C ILE A 98 -7.54 12.42 21.13
N ILE A 99 -6.24 12.08 21.16
CA ILE A 99 -5.33 12.45 22.26
C ILE A 99 -5.21 13.98 22.38
N SER A 100 -5.31 14.67 21.24
CA SER A 100 -5.19 16.12 21.11
C SER A 100 -6.43 16.93 21.49
N ASN A 101 -7.54 16.27 21.90
CA ASN A 101 -8.82 16.94 22.17
C ASN A 101 -9.25 17.93 21.07
N GLY A 102 -8.99 17.59 19.80
CA GLY A 102 -9.41 18.40 18.65
C GLY A 102 -8.66 19.73 18.42
N LYS A 103 -7.63 20.06 19.21
CA LYS A 103 -6.83 21.28 18.99
C LYS A 103 -5.66 21.02 18.04
N LEU A 104 -5.64 21.68 16.88
CA LEU A 104 -4.56 21.60 15.89
C LEU A 104 -3.21 22.14 16.40
N ASP A 105 -3.20 22.82 17.56
CA ASP A 105 -2.00 23.37 18.19
C ASP A 105 -0.93 22.32 18.51
N ILE A 106 -1.26 21.04 18.67
CA ILE A 106 -0.26 20.01 19.04
C ILE A 106 0.76 19.76 17.92
N PHE A 107 0.43 20.08 16.67
CA PHE A 107 1.39 20.01 15.57
C PHE A 107 2.43 21.13 15.63
N PHE A 108 2.13 22.25 16.28
CA PHE A 108 3.06 23.37 16.49
C PHE A 108 3.71 23.35 17.88
N ASP A 109 3.01 22.85 18.90
CA ASP A 109 3.48 22.78 20.29
C ASP A 109 4.62 21.76 20.46
N LYS A 110 4.60 20.68 19.65
CA LYS A 110 5.69 19.71 19.61
C LYS A 110 6.61 19.96 18.40
N PRO A 111 7.85 20.46 18.60
CA PRO A 111 8.77 20.77 17.50
C PRO A 111 9.13 19.53 16.66
N ILE A 112 9.10 18.33 17.23
CA ILE A 112 9.28 17.06 16.50
C ILE A 112 8.13 16.81 15.52
N SER A 113 6.88 17.06 15.91
CA SER A 113 5.71 16.85 15.05
C SER A 113 5.70 17.85 13.89
N ALA A 114 6.03 19.12 14.17
CA ALA A 114 6.17 20.15 13.13
C ALA A 114 7.24 19.78 12.10
N PHE A 115 8.41 19.33 12.56
CA PHE A 115 9.50 18.90 11.68
C PHE A 115 9.10 17.68 10.83
N LEU A 116 8.48 16.67 11.43
CA LEU A 116 8.05 15.46 10.72
C LEU A 116 6.98 15.78 9.66
N LEU A 117 6.07 16.70 9.96
CA LEU A 117 5.02 17.14 9.04
C LEU A 117 5.62 17.92 7.87
N LEU A 118 6.59 18.80 8.13
CA LEU A 118 7.31 19.54 7.11
C LEU A 118 8.12 18.60 6.19
N VAL A 119 8.82 17.62 6.76
CA VAL A 119 9.54 16.57 6.00
C VAL A 119 8.57 15.75 5.15
N LEU A 120 7.43 15.33 5.70
CA LEU A 120 6.39 14.61 4.96
C LEU A 120 5.87 15.46 3.79
N LEU A 121 5.63 16.75 4.02
CA LEU A 121 5.17 17.68 3.00
C LEU A 121 6.21 17.83 1.87
N VAL A 122 7.50 17.92 2.20
CA VAL A 122 8.60 17.95 1.20
C VAL A 122 8.69 16.64 0.40
N ILE A 123 8.55 15.49 1.06
CA ILE A 123 8.59 14.16 0.41
C ILE A 123 7.37 13.94 -0.49
N VAL A 124 6.19 14.46 -0.13
CA VAL A 124 4.99 14.37 -0.96
C VAL A 124 5.03 15.36 -2.11
N LEU A 125 5.55 16.57 -1.91
CA LEU A 125 5.68 17.56 -2.98
C LEU A 125 6.77 17.20 -4.00
N THR A 126 7.84 16.50 -3.63
CA THR A 126 8.91 16.15 -4.58
C THR A 126 8.44 15.32 -5.80
N PRO A 127 7.65 14.25 -5.67
CA PRO A 127 7.10 13.52 -6.82
C PRO A 127 6.00 14.31 -7.54
N VAL A 128 5.18 15.10 -6.83
CA VAL A 128 4.12 15.94 -7.43
C VAL A 128 4.72 17.05 -8.29
N VAL A 129 5.77 17.73 -7.81
CA VAL A 129 6.51 18.77 -8.54
C VAL A 129 7.25 18.18 -9.74
N LYS A 130 7.84 16.98 -9.63
CA LYS A 130 8.41 16.27 -10.79
C LYS A 130 7.35 15.88 -11.84
N PHE A 131 6.15 15.50 -11.42
CA PHE A 131 5.05 15.18 -12.31
C PHE A 131 4.52 16.42 -13.05
N ILE A 132 4.43 17.55 -12.36
CA ILE A 132 4.04 18.85 -12.94
C ILE A 132 5.14 19.40 -13.86
N LEU A 133 6.43 19.33 -13.48
CA LEU A 133 7.57 19.78 -14.30
C LEU A 133 7.78 18.91 -15.55
N LYS A 134 7.50 17.61 -15.48
CA LYS A 134 7.50 16.71 -16.65
C LYS A 134 6.35 17.04 -17.61
N LYS A 135 5.19 17.43 -17.08
CA LYS A 135 4.04 17.90 -17.87
C LYS A 135 4.22 19.32 -18.43
N ALA A 136 5.05 20.15 -17.78
CA ALA A 136 5.39 21.51 -18.21
C ALA A 136 6.59 21.60 -19.19
N GLY A 137 7.18 20.47 -19.61
CA GLY A 137 8.13 20.45 -20.73
C GLY A 137 9.51 21.09 -20.48
N VAL A 138 9.98 21.20 -19.23
CA VAL A 138 11.28 21.87 -18.92
C VAL A 138 12.43 20.89 -18.64
N LEU A 139 12.19 19.59 -18.50
CA LEU A 139 13.29 18.61 -18.38
C LEU A 139 13.55 17.87 -19.69
N LYS A 140 14.29 18.54 -20.58
CA LYS A 140 15.09 17.88 -21.62
C LYS A 140 16.47 17.56 -21.05
N LYS A 141 16.61 16.39 -20.43
CA LYS A 141 17.77 15.46 -20.50
C LYS A 141 17.64 14.40 -19.43
#